data_AF-A0A438JSZ5-F1
#
_entry.id   AF-A0A438JSZ5-F1
#
_cell.length_a   1.000
_cell.length_b   1.000
_cell.length_c   1.000
_cell.angle_alpha   90.00
_cell.angle_beta   90.00
_cell.angle_gamma   90.00
#
_symmetry.space_group_name_H-M   'P 1'
#
loop_
_entity.id
_entity.type
_entity.pdbx_description
1 polymer ?
#
loop_
_entity_poly.entity_id
_entity_poly.type
_entity_poly.pdbx_seq_one_letter_code
_entity_poly.pdbx_strand_id
1 'polypeptide(L)'
;MLQQPLENLLGHLEPPPSCIIASVCLPWTRDVAVKFKIPWLVFHGISCFTLLCGKNIARSDVLKSVAADSEPFEVPGMPDKIEFTKAQLPPGFQPSSDGSGFVEKMRATAILAQGVVVNSFEDLEPNYLLEYKKLVNKVWCIGPVSLCNKEMSDKFGRGNKTSIDENQCLKWLDSRKPKSVIYACFGSLCHFSTSQLIEIGLGLEASNRPFVWIIRQSDCSFEIEEWLLEERYEERIKGRGLIIRGWAPQVLILSHPAAGGFLTHSGWNSTIEAICSGVPMITWPMFAEQFYNEKLVVQVLRIGVEVIVQWGEEEKAGALVKGIK
;
A
#
# COMPACT_ATOMS: atom_id res chain seq x y z
N MET A 1 18.71 6.31 15.19
CA MET A 1 19.08 7.73 15.40
C MET A 1 18.05 8.57 16.16
N LEU A 2 16.80 8.13 16.38
CA LEU A 2 15.77 8.96 17.06
C LEU A 2 15.46 8.58 18.52
N GLN A 3 16.05 7.50 19.05
CA GLN A 3 15.79 7.04 20.41
C GLN A 3 16.22 8.07 21.47
N GLN A 4 17.51 8.46 21.50
CA GLN A 4 18.01 9.43 22.49
C GLN A 4 17.30 10.78 22.43
N PRO A 5 17.03 11.38 21.24
CA PRO A 5 16.21 12.59 21.17
C PRO A 5 14.81 12.43 21.78
N LEU A 6 14.13 11.31 21.53
CA LEU A 6 12.81 11.04 22.11
C LEU A 6 12.89 10.87 23.63
N GLU A 7 13.87 10.13 24.13
CA GLU A 7 14.08 9.95 25.58
C GLU A 7 14.36 11.30 26.27
N ASN A 8 15.20 12.15 25.67
CA ASN A 8 15.46 13.49 26.19
C ASN A 8 14.17 14.32 26.23
N LEU A 9 13.35 14.30 25.17
CA LEU A 9 12.07 15.01 25.15
C LEU A 9 11.13 14.52 26.25
N LEU A 10 10.94 13.20 26.38
CA LEU A 10 10.06 12.61 27.39
C LEU A 10 10.50 12.93 28.82
N GLY A 11 11.80 13.11 29.06
CA GLY A 11 12.34 13.52 30.36
C GLY A 11 11.99 14.95 30.79
N HIS A 12 11.52 15.81 29.87
CA HIS A 12 11.20 17.21 30.14
C HIS A 12 9.71 17.56 29.95
N LEU A 13 8.87 16.62 29.50
CA LEU A 13 7.44 16.85 29.28
C LEU A 13 6.65 16.75 30.59
N GLU A 14 5.99 17.84 30.98
CA GLU A 14 5.03 17.89 32.09
C GLU A 14 3.67 18.41 31.60
N PRO A 15 2.58 17.59 31.67
CA PRO A 15 2.55 16.21 32.13
C PRO A 15 3.18 15.22 31.13
N PRO A 16 3.60 14.01 31.57
CA PRO A 16 4.05 12.97 30.65
C PRO A 16 2.91 12.53 29.72
N PRO A 17 3.22 12.09 28.49
CA PRO A 17 2.19 11.64 27.56
C PRO A 17 1.50 10.37 28.08
N SER A 18 0.20 10.25 27.82
CA SER A 18 -0.62 9.13 28.29
C SER A 18 -0.36 7.82 27.54
N CYS A 19 0.21 7.86 26.33
CA CYS A 19 0.66 6.68 25.58
C CYS A 19 1.66 7.07 24.48
N ILE A 20 2.38 6.07 23.97
CA ILE A 20 3.18 6.13 22.74
C ILE A 20 2.53 5.22 21.72
N ILE A 21 2.19 5.75 20.54
CA ILE A 21 1.71 4.99 19.39
C ILE A 21 2.82 4.96 18.36
N ALA A 22 3.28 3.77 17.98
CA ALA A 22 4.40 3.63 17.04
C ALA A 22 4.19 2.47 16.06
N SER A 23 4.90 2.53 14.92
CA SER A 23 4.98 1.42 13.99
C SER A 23 5.87 0.30 14.54
N VAL A 24 5.51 -0.95 14.24
CA VAL A 24 6.35 -2.12 14.52
C VAL A 24 7.72 -2.07 13.84
N CYS A 25 7.88 -1.26 12.78
CA CYS A 25 9.17 -1.00 12.14
C CYS A 25 10.14 -0.20 13.02
N LEU A 26 9.68 0.34 14.15
CA LEU A 26 10.49 1.07 15.12
C LEU A 26 10.48 0.36 16.49
N PRO A 27 11.02 -0.87 16.59
CA PRO A 27 10.88 -1.68 17.80
C PRO A 27 11.50 -1.03 19.04
N TRP A 28 12.50 -0.17 18.87
CA TRP A 28 13.13 0.60 19.95
C TRP A 28 12.17 1.56 20.68
N THR A 29 11.05 1.96 20.05
CA THR A 29 10.06 2.83 20.70
C THR A 29 9.37 2.16 21.88
N ARG A 30 9.29 0.83 21.86
CA ARG A 30 8.82 0.04 23.01
C ARG A 30 9.77 0.18 24.19
N ASP A 31 11.08 0.11 23.95
CA ASP A 31 12.08 0.17 25.02
C ASP A 31 12.05 1.54 25.72
N VAL A 32 11.84 2.60 24.94
CA VAL A 32 11.59 3.95 25.45
C VAL A 32 10.31 4.00 26.29
N ALA A 33 9.21 3.44 25.79
CA ALA A 33 7.94 3.43 26.52
C ALA A 33 8.05 2.71 27.88
N VAL A 34 8.77 1.58 27.92
CA VAL A 34 9.07 0.85 29.17
C VAL A 34 9.91 1.71 30.13
N LYS A 35 10.98 2.36 29.63
CA LYS A 35 11.87 3.21 30.43
C LYS A 35 11.11 4.33 31.14
N PHE A 36 10.17 4.97 30.44
CA PHE A 36 9.37 6.07 30.97
C PHE A 36 8.04 5.64 31.59
N LYS A 37 7.75 4.32 31.66
CA LYS A 37 6.50 3.74 32.17
C LYS A 37 5.24 4.28 31.46
N ILE A 38 5.35 4.53 30.16
CA ILE A 38 4.26 5.02 29.31
C ILE A 38 3.65 3.83 28.56
N PRO A 39 2.30 3.72 28.49
CA PRO A 39 1.66 2.68 27.68
C PRO A 39 2.10 2.70 26.21
N TRP A 40 2.42 1.54 25.65
CA TRP A 40 2.86 1.41 24.26
C TRP A 40 1.82 0.68 23.41
N LEU A 41 1.38 1.35 22.34
CA LEU A 41 0.43 0.86 21.36
C LEU A 41 1.10 0.77 19.99
N VAL A 42 0.68 -0.22 19.21
CA VAL A 42 1.14 -0.37 17.83
C VAL A 42 0.14 0.28 16.89
N PHE A 43 0.63 1.06 15.92
CA PHE A 43 -0.14 1.46 14.75
C PHE A 43 0.20 0.57 13.55
N HIS A 44 -0.82 -0.10 13.00
CA HIS A 44 -0.75 -0.82 11.75
C HIS A 44 -1.39 0.00 10.63
N GLY A 45 -0.56 0.39 9.65
CA GLY A 45 -1.00 0.97 8.38
C GLY A 45 -1.44 -0.08 7.35
N ILE A 46 -1.94 -1.24 7.81
CA ILE A 46 -2.40 -2.38 7.00
C ILE A 46 -3.79 -2.84 7.49
N SER A 47 -4.46 -3.71 6.74
CA SER A 47 -5.83 -4.17 7.03
C SER A 47 -5.93 -5.22 8.15
N CYS A 48 -7.13 -5.41 8.70
CA CYS A 48 -7.37 -6.49 9.66
C CYS A 48 -7.25 -7.86 8.99
N PHE A 49 -7.69 -7.98 7.73
CA PHE A 49 -7.51 -9.15 6.89
C PHE A 49 -6.04 -9.55 6.79
N THR A 50 -5.17 -8.61 6.44
CA THR A 50 -3.73 -8.85 6.29
C THR A 50 -3.10 -9.26 7.62
N LEU A 51 -3.48 -8.59 8.71
CA LEU A 51 -3.02 -8.94 10.06
C LEU A 51 -3.43 -10.36 10.47
N LEU A 52 -4.67 -10.76 10.17
CA LEU A 52 -5.18 -12.09 10.46
C LEU A 52 -4.47 -13.14 9.62
N CYS A 53 -4.38 -12.95 8.30
CA CYS A 53 -3.66 -13.84 7.39
C CYS A 53 -2.23 -14.08 7.88
N GLY A 54 -1.48 -12.99 8.12
CA GLY A 54 -0.10 -13.09 8.57
C GLY A 54 0.05 -13.84 9.91
N LYS A 55 -0.87 -13.63 10.87
CA LYS A 55 -0.85 -14.37 12.14
C LYS A 55 -1.20 -15.84 12.00
N ASN A 56 -2.20 -16.17 11.20
CA ASN A 56 -2.65 -17.54 11.03
C ASN A 56 -1.60 -18.38 10.29
N ILE A 57 -0.99 -17.81 9.24
CA ILE A 57 0.14 -18.46 8.55
C ILE A 57 1.28 -18.69 9.54
N ALA A 58 1.70 -17.66 10.28
CA ALA A 58 2.84 -17.75 11.20
C ALA A 58 2.64 -18.72 12.38
N ARG A 59 1.39 -18.95 12.82
CA ARG A 59 1.06 -19.88 13.92
C ARG A 59 0.84 -21.30 13.46
N SER A 60 0.71 -21.53 12.16
CA SER A 60 0.46 -22.84 11.58
C SER A 60 1.73 -23.44 10.99
N ASP A 61 1.69 -24.75 10.74
CA ASP A 61 2.74 -25.46 10.01
C ASP A 61 2.47 -25.54 8.50
N VAL A 62 1.54 -24.73 7.96
CA VAL A 62 1.07 -24.83 6.56
C VAL A 62 2.21 -24.68 5.55
N LEU A 63 3.21 -23.84 5.86
CA LEU A 63 4.35 -23.62 4.95
C LEU A 63 5.33 -24.80 4.92
N LYS A 64 5.30 -25.70 5.91
CA LYS A 64 6.15 -26.91 5.95
C LYS A 64 5.67 -27.99 4.99
N SER A 65 4.37 -28.04 4.70
CA SER A 65 3.78 -29.03 3.78
C SER A 65 3.83 -28.64 2.31
N VAL A 66 4.07 -27.37 2.00
CA VAL A 66 4.11 -26.84 0.64
C VAL A 66 5.53 -27.01 0.09
N ALA A 67 5.70 -27.72 -1.01
CA ALA A 67 7.03 -28.08 -1.52
C ALA A 67 7.60 -26.99 -2.43
N ALA A 68 6.80 -26.48 -3.38
CA ALA A 68 7.23 -25.50 -4.36
C ALA A 68 6.74 -24.08 -4.02
N ASP A 69 7.50 -23.05 -4.43
CA ASP A 69 7.11 -21.67 -4.14
C ASP A 69 5.86 -21.21 -4.90
N SER A 70 5.55 -21.86 -6.02
CA SER A 70 4.36 -21.63 -6.85
C SER A 70 3.17 -22.50 -6.45
N GLU A 71 3.33 -23.45 -5.52
CA GLU A 71 2.24 -24.32 -5.08
C GLU A 71 1.28 -23.52 -4.17
N PRO A 72 -0.02 -23.51 -4.49
CA PRO A 72 -1.00 -22.79 -3.68
C PRO A 72 -1.28 -23.54 -2.38
N PHE A 73 -1.51 -22.78 -1.31
CA PHE A 73 -1.97 -23.29 -0.03
C PHE A 73 -3.08 -22.41 0.54
N GLU A 74 -4.00 -23.04 1.27
CA GLU A 74 -5.09 -22.35 1.96
C GLU A 74 -4.60 -21.78 3.29
N VAL A 75 -4.95 -20.53 3.59
CA VAL A 75 -4.64 -19.90 4.87
C VAL A 75 -5.58 -20.46 5.95
N PRO A 76 -5.03 -21.12 6.99
CA PRO A 76 -5.88 -21.73 8.01
C PRO A 76 -6.62 -20.68 8.83
N GLY A 77 -7.82 -21.01 9.31
CA GLY A 77 -8.57 -20.17 10.27
C GLY A 77 -9.06 -18.84 9.71
N MET A 78 -9.14 -18.70 8.38
CA MET A 78 -9.79 -17.55 7.74
C MET A 78 -11.30 -17.75 7.64
N PRO A 79 -12.12 -16.68 7.73
CA PRO A 79 -13.56 -16.74 7.45
C PRO A 79 -13.91 -17.22 6.05
N ASP A 80 -13.07 -16.88 5.06
CA ASP A 80 -13.23 -17.23 3.65
C ASP A 80 -12.08 -18.14 3.21
N LYS A 81 -12.30 -18.90 2.13
CA LYS A 81 -11.24 -19.71 1.51
C LYS A 81 -10.25 -18.79 0.79
N ILE A 82 -9.13 -18.51 1.43
CA ILE A 82 -8.05 -17.66 0.89
C ILE A 82 -6.84 -18.53 0.60
N GLU A 83 -6.34 -18.45 -0.62
CA GLU A 83 -5.16 -19.19 -1.07
C GLU A 83 -4.03 -18.23 -1.46
N PHE A 84 -2.79 -18.59 -1.10
CA PHE A 84 -1.57 -17.93 -1.54
C PHE A 84 -0.56 -18.97 -2.02
N THR A 85 0.43 -18.53 -2.79
CA THR A 85 1.67 -19.27 -2.99
C THR A 85 2.75 -18.71 -2.07
N LYS A 86 3.84 -19.46 -1.81
CA LYS A 86 4.95 -18.91 -0.98
C LYS A 86 5.60 -17.68 -1.62
N ALA A 87 5.63 -17.63 -2.95
CA ALA A 87 6.18 -16.49 -3.68
C ALA A 87 5.38 -15.19 -3.48
N GLN A 88 4.10 -15.29 -3.12
CA GLN A 88 3.24 -14.14 -2.80
C GLN A 88 3.35 -13.67 -1.35
N LEU A 89 4.09 -14.40 -0.50
CA LEU A 89 4.26 -14.02 0.89
C LEU A 89 5.35 -12.96 1.06
N PRO A 90 5.22 -12.06 2.05
CA PRO A 90 6.26 -11.09 2.37
C PRO A 90 7.57 -11.80 2.72
N PRO A 91 8.73 -11.20 2.44
CA PRO A 91 10.06 -11.79 2.67
C PRO A 91 10.26 -12.35 4.09
N GLY A 92 9.54 -11.80 5.09
CA GLY A 92 9.57 -12.29 6.46
C GLY A 92 9.12 -13.73 6.69
N PHE A 93 8.41 -14.35 5.75
CA PHE A 93 7.99 -15.76 5.82
C PHE A 93 9.00 -16.71 5.18
N GLN A 94 10.02 -16.17 4.53
CA GLN A 94 11.20 -16.90 4.07
C GLN A 94 12.36 -16.68 5.06
N PRO A 95 13.33 -17.60 5.15
CA PRO A 95 14.53 -17.38 5.95
C PRO A 95 15.22 -16.07 5.52
N SER A 96 15.51 -15.18 6.48
CA SER A 96 16.16 -13.90 6.18
C SER A 96 17.52 -14.14 5.53
N SER A 97 17.69 -13.70 4.28
CA SER A 97 18.97 -13.79 3.57
C SER A 97 20.04 -12.83 4.11
N ASP A 98 19.62 -11.78 4.83
CA ASP A 98 20.51 -10.74 5.37
C ASP A 98 21.00 -10.99 6.81
N GLY A 99 20.47 -12.01 7.49
CA GLY A 99 20.81 -12.36 8.88
C GLY A 99 20.47 -11.28 9.92
N SER A 100 19.74 -10.22 9.57
CA SER A 100 19.53 -9.05 10.44
C SER A 100 18.57 -9.33 11.60
N GLY A 101 17.73 -10.36 11.47
CA GLY A 101 16.68 -10.69 12.44
C GLY A 101 15.65 -9.58 12.63
N PHE A 102 15.66 -8.55 11.78
CA PHE A 102 14.83 -7.35 11.96
C PHE A 102 13.34 -7.67 11.93
N VAL A 103 12.90 -8.48 10.96
CA VAL A 103 11.49 -8.89 10.86
C VAL A 103 11.05 -9.71 12.06
N GLU A 104 11.93 -10.58 12.56
CA GLU A 104 11.64 -11.36 13.77
C GLU A 104 11.52 -10.46 14.99
N LYS A 105 12.40 -9.45 15.10
CA LYS A 105 12.31 -8.42 16.14
C LYS A 105 11.01 -7.61 16.02
N MET A 106 10.57 -7.26 14.81
CA MET A 106 9.27 -6.59 14.61
C MET A 106 8.11 -7.44 15.12
N ARG A 107 8.07 -8.73 14.76
CA ARG A 107 7.03 -9.68 15.21
C ARG A 107 7.04 -9.87 16.72
N ALA A 108 8.21 -10.12 17.29
CA ALA A 108 8.38 -10.30 18.73
C ALA A 108 7.94 -9.04 19.50
N THR A 109 8.25 -7.86 18.99
CA THR A 109 7.87 -6.59 19.60
C THR A 109 6.35 -6.34 19.48
N ALA A 110 5.73 -6.68 18.35
CA ALA A 110 4.28 -6.53 18.15
C ALA A 110 3.44 -7.30 19.17
N ILE A 111 3.91 -8.47 19.64
CA ILE A 111 3.23 -9.29 20.67
C ILE A 111 3.17 -8.55 22.02
N LEU A 112 4.11 -7.64 22.27
CA LEU A 112 4.26 -6.92 23.53
C LEU A 112 3.40 -5.64 23.58
N ALA A 113 2.68 -5.34 22.50
CA ALA A 113 1.79 -4.18 22.43
C ALA A 113 0.61 -4.33 23.41
N GLN A 114 0.31 -3.27 24.17
CA GLN A 114 -0.84 -3.26 25.07
C GLN A 114 -2.18 -3.10 24.33
N GLY A 115 -2.10 -2.73 23.05
CA GLY A 115 -3.21 -2.69 22.13
C GLY A 115 -2.75 -2.24 20.75
N VAL A 116 -3.63 -2.41 19.77
CA VAL A 116 -3.34 -2.23 18.36
C VAL A 116 -4.32 -1.24 17.77
N VAL A 117 -3.80 -0.23 17.10
CA VAL A 117 -4.52 0.76 16.33
C VAL A 117 -4.35 0.41 14.85
N VAL A 118 -5.45 0.28 14.11
CA VAL A 118 -5.44 -0.20 12.73
C VAL A 118 -6.03 0.87 11.82
N ASN A 119 -5.36 1.14 10.69
CA ASN A 119 -5.88 1.99 9.63
C ASN A 119 -6.95 1.27 8.80
N SER A 120 -8.01 0.83 9.46
CA SER A 120 -9.21 0.22 8.87
C SER A 120 -10.44 0.63 9.69
N PHE A 121 -11.64 0.26 9.27
CA PHE A 121 -12.91 0.52 9.97
C PHE A 121 -13.74 -0.76 10.06
N GLU A 122 -14.59 -0.86 11.08
CA GLU A 122 -15.27 -2.12 11.43
C GLU A 122 -16.18 -2.62 10.30
N ASP A 123 -16.91 -1.73 9.63
CA ASP A 123 -17.84 -2.09 8.55
C ASP A 123 -17.12 -2.64 7.29
N LEU A 124 -15.83 -2.36 7.12
CA LEU A 124 -15.06 -2.85 5.96
C LEU A 124 -14.70 -4.32 6.10
N GLU A 125 -14.36 -4.75 7.32
CA GLU A 125 -13.74 -6.05 7.57
C GLU A 125 -14.33 -6.77 8.81
N PRO A 126 -15.67 -6.85 8.98
CA PRO A 126 -16.28 -7.23 10.26
C PRO A 126 -15.88 -8.64 10.71
N ASN A 127 -15.89 -9.62 9.80
CA ASN A 127 -15.55 -11.02 10.09
C ASN A 127 -14.05 -11.17 10.42
N TYR A 128 -13.18 -10.49 9.69
CA TYR A 128 -11.73 -10.56 9.93
C TYR A 128 -11.33 -9.83 11.20
N LEU A 129 -11.97 -8.70 11.50
CA LEU A 129 -11.79 -7.99 12.76
C LEU A 129 -12.22 -8.86 13.95
N LEU A 130 -13.35 -9.55 13.84
CA LEU A 130 -13.83 -10.45 14.88
C LEU A 130 -12.82 -11.57 15.18
N GLU A 131 -12.31 -12.24 14.14
CA GLU A 131 -11.29 -13.29 14.31
C GLU A 131 -9.96 -12.70 14.82
N TYR A 132 -9.55 -11.54 14.31
CA TYR A 132 -8.32 -10.88 14.75
C TYR A 132 -8.38 -10.47 16.24
N LYS A 133 -9.53 -9.97 16.71
CA LYS A 133 -9.78 -9.64 18.13
C LYS A 133 -9.59 -10.85 19.06
N LYS A 134 -9.69 -12.10 18.58
CA LYS A 134 -9.38 -13.30 19.37
C LYS A 134 -7.87 -13.53 19.56
N LEU A 135 -7.03 -12.90 18.73
CA LEU A 135 -5.57 -13.11 18.69
C LEU A 135 -4.77 -11.99 19.36
N VAL A 136 -5.42 -10.91 19.78
CA VAL A 136 -4.81 -9.74 20.45
C VAL A 136 -5.71 -9.22 21.55
N ASN A 137 -5.14 -8.45 22.48
CA ASN A 137 -5.89 -7.96 23.63
C ASN A 137 -6.92 -6.87 23.25
N LYS A 138 -6.47 -5.80 22.58
CA LYS A 138 -7.30 -4.65 22.20
C LYS A 138 -7.01 -4.22 20.77
N VAL A 139 -8.07 -3.94 20.02
CA VAL A 139 -8.01 -3.45 18.63
C VAL A 139 -8.90 -2.23 18.48
N TRP A 140 -8.35 -1.14 17.94
CA TRP A 140 -9.09 0.05 17.55
C TRP A 140 -8.91 0.30 16.07
N CYS A 141 -10.00 0.18 15.33
CA CYS A 141 -10.08 0.56 13.93
C CYS A 141 -10.37 2.08 13.86
N ILE A 142 -9.41 2.86 13.37
CA ILE A 142 -9.50 4.33 13.29
C ILE A 142 -9.39 4.86 11.85
N GLY A 143 -9.34 3.94 10.89
CA GLY A 143 -9.19 4.27 9.50
C GLY A 143 -10.51 4.70 8.85
N PRO A 144 -10.44 5.15 7.60
CA PRO A 144 -9.22 5.53 6.88
C PRO A 144 -8.60 6.84 7.45
N VAL A 145 -7.31 6.81 7.81
CA VAL A 145 -6.63 8.01 8.33
C VAL A 145 -6.50 9.13 7.29
N SER A 146 -6.68 8.82 6.00
CA SER A 146 -6.68 9.81 4.92
C SER A 146 -7.91 10.73 4.93
N LEU A 147 -8.99 10.40 5.65
CA LEU A 147 -10.16 11.29 5.77
C LEU A 147 -9.91 12.54 6.63
N CYS A 148 -8.74 12.67 7.25
CA CYS A 148 -8.34 13.94 7.84
C CYS A 148 -8.12 15.04 6.77
N ASN A 149 -7.86 14.67 5.51
CA ASN A 149 -7.72 15.58 4.37
C ASN A 149 -9.12 15.94 3.83
N LYS A 150 -9.72 16.99 4.40
CA LYS A 150 -11.11 17.37 4.09
C LYS A 150 -11.19 18.30 2.89
N GLU A 151 -10.41 19.38 2.92
CA GLU A 151 -10.43 20.41 1.89
C GLU A 151 -9.66 19.97 0.65
N MET A 152 -10.00 20.55 -0.50
CA MET A 152 -9.35 20.21 -1.78
C MET A 152 -7.83 20.42 -1.75
N SER A 153 -7.39 21.54 -1.16
CA SER A 153 -5.97 21.84 -0.96
C SER A 153 -5.27 20.82 -0.08
N ASP A 154 -5.94 20.28 0.95
CA ASP A 154 -5.38 19.26 1.83
C ASP A 154 -5.21 17.94 1.09
N LYS A 155 -6.19 17.58 0.25
CA LYS A 155 -6.17 16.37 -0.58
C LYS A 155 -5.10 16.46 -1.66
N PHE A 156 -4.93 17.64 -2.25
CA PHE A 156 -3.90 17.91 -3.25
C PHE A 156 -2.49 17.87 -2.64
N GLY A 157 -2.31 18.54 -1.50
CA GLY A 157 -1.03 18.63 -0.78
C GLY A 157 -0.65 17.38 0.00
N ARG A 158 -1.47 16.32 -0.03
CA ARG A 158 -1.20 15.12 0.75
C ARG A 158 0.05 14.37 0.24
N GLY A 159 1.02 14.24 1.13
CA GLY A 159 2.28 13.53 0.88
C GLY A 159 3.39 14.48 0.45
N ASN A 160 4.04 14.22 -0.69
CA ASN A 160 5.10 15.08 -1.22
C ASN A 160 4.54 16.08 -2.23
N LYS A 161 5.37 17.08 -2.59
CA LYS A 161 5.02 18.05 -3.63
C LYS A 161 4.86 17.36 -4.99
N THR A 162 3.73 17.60 -5.65
CA THR A 162 3.46 17.15 -7.02
C THR A 162 4.03 18.15 -8.05
N SER A 163 4.26 17.68 -9.29
CA SER A 163 4.78 18.49 -10.39
C SER A 163 3.70 19.29 -11.13
N ILE A 164 2.44 18.91 -10.99
CA ILE A 164 1.30 19.57 -11.64
C ILE A 164 0.69 20.64 -10.72
N ASP A 165 0.13 21.70 -11.29
CA ASP A 165 -0.67 22.67 -10.52
C ASP A 165 -2.05 22.09 -10.16
N GLU A 166 -2.58 22.45 -8.99
CA GLU A 166 -3.89 22.00 -8.51
C GLU A 166 -5.01 22.32 -9.51
N ASN A 167 -5.04 23.55 -10.02
CA ASN A 167 -6.07 23.97 -10.96
C ASN A 167 -5.90 23.28 -12.31
N GLN A 168 -4.67 22.99 -12.74
CA GLN A 168 -4.44 22.26 -13.97
C GLN A 168 -4.95 20.81 -13.87
N CYS A 169 -4.67 20.13 -12.76
CA CYS A 169 -5.16 18.78 -12.51
C CYS A 169 -6.69 18.74 -12.48
N LEU A 170 -7.31 19.66 -11.71
CA LEU A 170 -8.76 19.74 -11.60
C LEU A 170 -9.44 20.08 -12.92
N LYS A 171 -8.99 21.12 -13.65
CA LYS A 171 -9.54 21.47 -14.96
C LYS A 171 -9.51 20.30 -15.94
N TRP A 172 -8.43 19.51 -15.92
CA TRP A 172 -8.35 18.33 -16.76
C TRP A 172 -9.38 17.28 -16.35
N LEU A 173 -9.53 17.00 -15.06
CA LEU A 173 -10.50 16.03 -14.53
C LEU A 173 -11.95 16.47 -14.75
N ASP A 174 -12.26 17.75 -14.54
CA ASP A 174 -13.58 18.37 -14.76
C ASP A 174 -14.03 18.25 -16.22
N SER A 175 -13.08 18.21 -17.16
CA SER A 175 -13.37 18.02 -18.59
C SER A 175 -13.75 16.58 -18.98
N ARG A 176 -13.74 15.64 -18.01
CA ARG A 176 -14.04 14.23 -18.24
C ARG A 176 -15.42 13.85 -17.76
N LYS A 177 -16.00 12.85 -18.41
CA LYS A 177 -17.28 12.28 -17.97
C LYS A 177 -17.10 11.63 -16.59
N PRO A 178 -18.11 11.66 -15.72
CA PRO A 178 -18.08 10.89 -14.47
C PRO A 178 -17.73 9.43 -14.72
N LYS A 179 -16.94 8.84 -13.81
CA LYS A 179 -16.52 7.43 -13.83
C LYS A 179 -15.91 6.97 -15.16
N SER A 180 -15.09 7.82 -15.79
CA SER A 180 -14.47 7.51 -17.09
C SER A 180 -12.95 7.47 -17.07
N VAL A 181 -12.31 8.04 -16.05
CA VAL A 181 -10.85 8.17 -15.96
C VAL A 181 -10.25 6.96 -15.27
N ILE A 182 -9.26 6.33 -15.92
CA ILE A 182 -8.38 5.35 -15.28
C ILE A 182 -7.24 6.12 -14.60
N TYR A 183 -7.13 5.99 -13.28
CA TYR A 183 -5.97 6.45 -12.55
C TYR A 183 -4.95 5.32 -12.47
N ALA A 184 -3.72 5.53 -12.94
CA ALA A 184 -2.64 4.54 -12.89
C ALA A 184 -1.50 5.05 -12.00
N CYS A 185 -1.33 4.41 -10.84
CA CYS A 185 -0.29 4.76 -9.87
C CYS A 185 0.13 3.53 -9.05
N PHE A 186 1.43 3.26 -9.05
CA PHE A 186 2.00 2.09 -8.40
C PHE A 186 2.68 2.43 -7.07
N GLY A 187 2.22 3.49 -6.41
CA GLY A 187 2.60 3.81 -5.04
C GLY A 187 3.97 4.47 -4.88
N SER A 188 4.42 4.52 -3.63
CA SER A 188 5.58 5.31 -3.21
C SER A 188 6.90 4.55 -3.25
N LEU A 189 6.91 3.25 -3.56
CA LEU A 189 8.07 2.36 -3.40
C LEU A 189 8.29 1.38 -4.56
N CYS A 190 7.26 1.08 -5.38
CA CYS A 190 7.43 0.23 -6.56
C CYS A 190 8.28 0.93 -7.61
N HIS A 191 9.13 0.18 -8.29
CA HIS A 191 9.88 0.62 -9.45
C HIS A 191 9.60 -0.31 -10.63
N PHE A 192 9.55 0.25 -11.81
CA PHE A 192 9.46 -0.48 -13.07
C PHE A 192 10.66 -0.17 -13.93
N SER A 193 11.12 -1.16 -14.69
CA SER A 193 12.06 -0.96 -15.78
C SER A 193 11.42 -0.04 -16.81
N THR A 194 12.28 0.64 -17.58
CA THR A 194 11.81 1.47 -18.68
C THR A 194 10.95 0.69 -19.66
N SER A 195 11.31 -0.55 -19.98
CA SER A 195 10.51 -1.41 -20.86
C SER A 195 9.10 -1.65 -20.31
N GLN A 196 8.97 -1.93 -19.02
CA GLN A 196 7.66 -2.18 -18.42
C GLN A 196 6.81 -0.90 -18.31
N LEU A 197 7.44 0.26 -18.10
CA LEU A 197 6.76 1.57 -18.16
C LEU A 197 6.25 1.88 -19.56
N ILE A 198 7.04 1.59 -20.60
CA ILE A 198 6.62 1.72 -22.00
C ILE A 198 5.37 0.88 -22.26
N GLU A 199 5.37 -0.39 -21.87
CA GLU A 199 4.20 -1.28 -22.03
C GLU A 199 2.97 -0.78 -21.25
N ILE A 200 3.15 -0.24 -20.05
CA ILE A 200 2.06 0.38 -19.29
C ILE A 200 1.50 1.59 -20.06
N GLY A 201 2.36 2.46 -20.59
CA GLY A 201 1.95 3.60 -21.41
C GLY A 201 1.17 3.16 -22.65
N LEU A 202 1.73 2.24 -23.43
CA LEU A 202 1.09 1.69 -24.63
C LEU A 202 -0.26 1.02 -24.31
N GLY A 203 -0.35 0.28 -23.21
CA GLY A 203 -1.60 -0.33 -22.74
C GLY A 203 -2.66 0.70 -22.37
N LEU A 204 -2.27 1.79 -21.68
CA LEU A 204 -3.17 2.91 -21.36
C LEU A 204 -3.66 3.61 -22.63
N GLU A 205 -2.77 3.88 -23.58
CA GLU A 205 -3.12 4.45 -24.89
C GLU A 205 -4.13 3.56 -25.63
N ALA A 206 -3.84 2.26 -25.72
CA ALA A 206 -4.66 1.25 -26.41
C ALA A 206 -6.02 1.01 -25.74
N SER A 207 -6.16 1.27 -24.44
CA SER A 207 -7.44 1.17 -23.73
C SER A 207 -8.52 2.09 -24.31
N ASN A 208 -8.10 3.14 -25.04
CA ASN A 208 -8.96 4.20 -25.56
C ASN A 208 -9.86 4.86 -24.49
N ARG A 209 -9.44 4.80 -23.22
CA ARG A 209 -10.09 5.48 -22.10
C ARG A 209 -9.31 6.74 -21.70
N PRO A 210 -9.97 7.75 -21.11
CA PRO A 210 -9.25 8.80 -20.42
C PRO A 210 -8.41 8.25 -19.27
N PHE A 211 -7.19 8.74 -19.06
CA PHE A 211 -6.34 8.27 -17.97
C PHE A 211 -5.44 9.36 -17.38
N VAL A 212 -5.10 9.17 -16.10
CA VAL A 212 -4.02 9.89 -15.42
C VAL A 212 -2.94 8.87 -15.08
N TRP A 213 -1.74 9.05 -15.61
CA TRP A 213 -0.61 8.15 -15.37
C TRP A 213 0.47 8.84 -14.55
N ILE A 214 0.82 8.22 -13.42
CA ILE A 214 1.89 8.70 -12.55
C ILE A 214 3.18 7.97 -12.90
N ILE A 215 4.19 8.71 -13.35
CA ILE A 215 5.56 8.22 -13.49
C ILE A 215 6.35 8.77 -12.30
N ARG A 216 6.88 7.90 -11.47
CA ARG A 216 7.61 8.33 -10.26
C ARG A 216 8.90 9.05 -10.66
N GLN A 217 9.35 9.99 -9.82
CA GLN A 217 10.57 10.75 -10.10
C GLN A 217 11.81 9.85 -10.26
N SER A 218 11.87 8.74 -9.52
CA SER A 218 12.93 7.74 -9.61
C SER A 218 12.90 6.92 -10.89
N ASP A 219 11.76 6.93 -11.57
CA ASP A 219 11.47 6.09 -12.73
C ASP A 219 11.47 6.93 -14.01
N CYS A 220 11.52 8.27 -13.89
CA CYS A 220 11.84 9.22 -14.95
C CYS A 220 13.32 9.11 -15.35
N SER A 221 13.70 7.97 -15.93
CA SER A 221 15.01 7.76 -16.54
C SER A 221 15.15 8.58 -17.83
N PHE A 222 16.38 8.72 -18.35
CA PHE A 222 16.59 9.39 -19.64
C PHE A 222 15.84 8.66 -20.76
N GLU A 223 15.87 7.34 -20.73
CA GLU A 223 15.30 6.44 -21.75
C GLU A 223 13.77 6.53 -21.83
N ILE A 224 13.07 6.70 -20.69
CA ILE A 224 11.60 6.87 -20.73
C ILE A 224 11.22 8.25 -21.28
N GLU A 225 11.96 9.31 -20.94
CA GLU A 225 11.69 10.65 -21.46
C GLU A 225 12.05 10.76 -22.94
N GLU A 226 13.14 10.12 -23.38
CA GLU A 226 13.51 10.00 -24.79
C GLU A 226 12.42 9.28 -25.57
N TRP A 227 11.94 8.13 -25.08
CA TRP A 227 10.82 7.40 -25.70
C TRP A 227 9.56 8.27 -25.79
N LEU A 228 9.16 8.96 -24.71
CA LEU A 228 7.98 9.84 -24.71
C LEU A 228 8.07 10.92 -25.80
N LEU A 229 9.28 11.45 -26.04
CA LEU A 229 9.57 12.48 -27.03
C LEU A 229 9.60 11.92 -28.46
N GLU A 230 10.40 10.88 -28.71
CA GLU A 230 10.59 10.29 -30.04
C GLU A 230 9.29 9.71 -30.61
N GLU A 231 8.53 9.03 -29.77
CA GLU A 231 7.23 8.48 -30.12
C GLU A 231 6.12 9.55 -30.19
N ARG A 232 6.42 10.78 -29.76
CA ARG A 232 5.43 11.86 -29.61
C ARG A 232 4.24 11.40 -28.78
N TYR A 233 4.49 10.59 -27.75
CA TYR A 233 3.46 9.89 -26.99
C TYR A 233 2.42 10.86 -26.42
N GLU A 234 2.87 11.95 -25.79
CA GLU A 234 1.99 12.98 -25.22
C GLU A 234 1.07 13.65 -26.27
N GLU A 235 1.49 13.70 -27.54
CA GLU A 235 0.65 14.19 -28.63
C GLU A 235 -0.43 13.19 -29.02
N ARG A 236 -0.11 11.89 -29.04
CA ARG A 236 -1.07 10.82 -29.38
C ARG A 236 -2.17 10.64 -28.33
N ILE A 237 -1.82 10.89 -27.06
CA ILE A 237 -2.77 10.86 -25.95
C ILE A 237 -3.43 12.21 -25.69
N LYS A 238 -3.14 13.24 -26.49
CA LYS A 238 -3.65 14.60 -26.27
C LYS A 238 -5.17 14.61 -26.13
N GLY A 239 -5.64 15.21 -25.05
CA GLY A 239 -7.07 15.29 -24.74
C GLY A 239 -7.68 14.01 -24.14
N ARG A 240 -6.92 12.93 -23.97
CA ARG A 240 -7.35 11.70 -23.28
C ARG A 240 -6.44 11.30 -22.12
N GLY A 241 -5.14 11.52 -22.22
CA GLY A 241 -4.17 11.20 -21.18
C GLY A 241 -3.64 12.44 -20.48
N LEU A 242 -3.24 12.27 -19.22
CA LEU A 242 -2.47 13.22 -18.42
C LEU A 242 -1.33 12.46 -17.74
N ILE A 243 -0.08 12.85 -18.02
CA ILE A 243 1.09 12.30 -17.34
C ILE A 243 1.50 13.25 -16.21
N ILE A 244 1.68 12.72 -15.01
CA ILE A 244 2.22 13.46 -13.88
C ILE A 244 3.52 12.78 -13.45
N ARG A 245 4.62 13.53 -13.52
CA ARG A 245 5.94 13.07 -13.10
C ARG A 245 6.15 13.34 -11.61
N GLY A 246 6.72 12.41 -10.86
CA GLY A 246 6.96 12.55 -9.42
C GLY A 246 5.80 12.09 -8.54
N TRP A 247 5.31 12.97 -7.67
CA TRP A 247 4.28 12.63 -6.68
C TRP A 247 2.87 12.85 -7.20
N ALA A 248 1.95 11.96 -6.86
CA ALA A 248 0.56 12.04 -7.27
C ALA A 248 -0.30 12.80 -6.24
N PRO A 249 -1.20 13.71 -6.66
CA PRO A 249 -2.27 14.22 -5.80
C PRO A 249 -3.39 13.15 -5.68
N GLN A 250 -3.04 11.98 -5.15
CA GLN A 250 -3.83 10.75 -5.24
C GLN A 250 -5.22 10.87 -4.62
N VAL A 251 -5.31 11.44 -3.41
CA VAL A 251 -6.61 11.58 -2.73
C VAL A 251 -7.51 12.55 -3.49
N LEU A 252 -6.95 13.60 -4.09
CA LEU A 252 -7.71 14.51 -4.96
C LEU A 252 -8.23 13.77 -6.21
N ILE A 253 -7.37 13.04 -6.91
CA ILE A 253 -7.74 12.31 -8.13
C ILE A 253 -8.82 11.26 -7.82
N LEU A 254 -8.60 10.44 -6.80
CA LEU A 254 -9.55 9.39 -6.40
C LEU A 254 -10.89 9.95 -5.91
N SER A 255 -10.87 11.09 -5.21
CA SER A 255 -12.11 11.75 -4.74
C SER A 255 -12.90 12.41 -5.88
N HIS A 256 -12.32 12.57 -7.07
CA HIS A 256 -12.94 13.29 -8.16
C HIS A 256 -14.03 12.44 -8.84
N PRO A 257 -15.22 12.99 -9.17
CA PRO A 257 -16.31 12.23 -9.81
C PRO A 257 -15.93 11.56 -11.15
N ALA A 258 -14.90 12.07 -11.82
CA ALA A 258 -14.38 11.51 -13.07
C ALA A 258 -13.64 10.18 -12.89
N ALA A 259 -13.13 9.88 -11.69
CA ALA A 259 -12.40 8.65 -11.41
C ALA A 259 -13.33 7.43 -11.62
N GLY A 260 -12.95 6.56 -12.56
CA GLY A 260 -13.72 5.39 -12.96
C GLY A 260 -13.03 4.06 -12.65
N GLY A 261 -11.71 4.06 -12.48
CA GLY A 261 -10.96 2.88 -12.07
C GLY A 261 -9.54 3.24 -11.63
N PHE A 262 -8.94 2.39 -10.81
CA PHE A 262 -7.60 2.60 -10.26
C PHE A 262 -6.69 1.40 -10.54
N LEU A 263 -5.75 1.55 -11.47
CA LEU A 263 -4.64 0.62 -11.67
C LEU A 263 -3.58 0.85 -10.59
N THR A 264 -3.42 -0.12 -9.70
CA THR A 264 -2.71 0.05 -8.43
C THR A 264 -1.85 -1.14 -8.05
N HIS A 265 -0.73 -0.84 -7.39
CA HIS A 265 0.09 -1.82 -6.68
C HIS A 265 -0.55 -2.46 -5.43
N SER A 266 -1.79 -2.10 -5.07
CA SER A 266 -2.50 -2.66 -3.90
C SER A 266 -1.85 -2.39 -2.54
N GLY A 267 -1.06 -1.32 -2.38
CA GLY A 267 -0.61 -0.89 -1.05
C GLY A 267 -1.78 -0.37 -0.20
N TRP A 268 -1.83 -0.72 1.09
CA TRP A 268 -3.05 -0.57 1.89
C TRP A 268 -3.62 0.85 1.97
N ASN A 269 -2.75 1.87 2.12
CA ASN A 269 -3.21 3.26 2.11
C ASN A 269 -3.92 3.63 0.79
N SER A 270 -3.39 3.16 -0.34
CA SER A 270 -3.99 3.43 -1.65
C SER A 270 -5.29 2.65 -1.83
N THR A 271 -5.31 1.39 -1.36
CA THR A 271 -6.51 0.54 -1.38
C THR A 271 -7.64 1.17 -0.57
N ILE A 272 -7.39 1.57 0.68
CA ILE A 272 -8.45 2.13 1.53
C ILE A 272 -8.90 3.52 1.05
N GLU A 273 -8.02 4.33 0.48
CA GLU A 273 -8.38 5.60 -0.19
C GLU A 273 -9.33 5.36 -1.37
N ALA A 274 -9.05 4.35 -2.21
CA ALA A 274 -9.90 4.01 -3.35
C ALA A 274 -11.26 3.45 -2.92
N ILE A 275 -11.28 2.58 -1.88
CA ILE A 275 -12.51 2.07 -1.27
C ILE A 275 -13.39 3.21 -0.78
N CYS A 276 -12.82 4.16 -0.04
CA CYS A 276 -13.60 5.27 0.53
C CYS A 276 -14.07 6.26 -0.52
N SER A 277 -13.41 6.32 -1.68
CA SER A 277 -13.86 7.07 -2.85
C SER A 277 -14.79 6.28 -3.77
N GLY A 278 -15.06 5.00 -3.49
CA GLY A 278 -15.91 4.15 -4.31
C GLY A 278 -15.35 3.85 -5.70
N VAL A 279 -14.02 3.81 -5.85
CA VAL A 279 -13.34 3.58 -7.12
C VAL A 279 -12.92 2.10 -7.23
N PRO A 280 -13.36 1.36 -8.27
CA PRO A 280 -12.94 -0.03 -8.47
C PRO A 280 -11.47 -0.11 -8.86
N MET A 281 -10.83 -1.24 -8.56
CA MET A 281 -9.37 -1.40 -8.71
C MET A 281 -8.99 -2.43 -9.76
N ILE A 282 -7.90 -2.16 -10.47
CA ILE A 282 -7.14 -3.13 -11.26
C ILE A 282 -5.85 -3.37 -10.46
N THR A 283 -5.72 -4.53 -9.85
CA THR A 283 -4.66 -4.83 -8.89
C THR A 283 -3.45 -5.42 -9.59
N TRP A 284 -2.28 -4.87 -9.28
CA TRP A 284 -0.98 -5.37 -9.75
C TRP A 284 0.01 -5.33 -8.57
N PRO A 285 -0.17 -6.21 -7.57
CA PRO A 285 0.70 -6.26 -6.40
C PRO A 285 2.14 -6.61 -6.77
N MET A 286 3.08 -6.06 -6.01
CA MET A 286 4.52 -6.13 -6.29
C MET A 286 5.32 -6.72 -5.12
N PHE A 287 5.02 -6.33 -3.88
CA PHE A 287 5.80 -6.77 -2.71
C PHE A 287 5.05 -6.53 -1.38
N ALA A 288 5.73 -6.84 -0.27
CA ALA A 288 5.21 -6.66 1.10
C ALA A 288 3.84 -7.34 1.25
N GLU A 289 2.86 -6.64 1.79
CA GLU A 289 1.52 -7.18 2.01
C GLU A 289 0.54 -7.00 0.85
N GLN A 290 0.99 -6.50 -0.30
CA GLN A 290 0.13 -6.10 -1.41
C GLN A 290 -0.71 -7.27 -1.96
N PHE A 291 -0.16 -8.49 -1.95
CA PHE A 291 -0.90 -9.70 -2.33
C PHE A 291 -2.07 -10.01 -1.40
N TYR A 292 -1.94 -9.77 -0.10
CA TYR A 292 -3.07 -9.93 0.81
C TYR A 292 -4.15 -8.90 0.52
N ASN A 293 -3.74 -7.65 0.29
CA ASN A 293 -4.68 -6.57 -0.02
C ASN A 293 -5.41 -6.84 -1.35
N GLU A 294 -4.73 -7.41 -2.35
CA GLU A 294 -5.37 -7.87 -3.59
C GLU A 294 -6.45 -8.93 -3.31
N LYS A 295 -6.15 -9.97 -2.52
CA LYS A 295 -7.15 -11.01 -2.19
C LYS A 295 -8.38 -10.41 -1.51
N LEU A 296 -8.19 -9.47 -0.59
CA LEU A 296 -9.29 -8.72 0.02
C LEU A 296 -10.10 -7.95 -1.04
N VAL A 297 -9.45 -7.23 -1.95
CA VAL A 297 -10.11 -6.42 -2.98
C VAL A 297 -10.88 -7.26 -4.00
N VAL A 298 -10.24 -8.31 -4.53
CA VAL A 298 -10.73 -9.09 -5.66
C VAL A 298 -11.68 -10.21 -5.21
N GLN A 299 -11.29 -10.99 -4.21
CA GLN A 299 -12.05 -12.20 -3.84
C GLN A 299 -13.15 -11.90 -2.82
N VAL A 300 -12.83 -11.08 -1.82
CA VAL A 300 -13.71 -10.82 -0.68
C VAL A 300 -14.68 -9.67 -0.98
N LEU A 301 -14.13 -8.47 -1.24
CA LEU A 301 -14.93 -7.26 -1.48
C LEU A 301 -15.51 -7.24 -2.90
N ARG A 302 -14.88 -7.93 -3.86
CA ARG A 302 -15.29 -8.02 -5.28
C ARG A 302 -15.43 -6.65 -5.94
N ILE A 303 -14.50 -5.75 -5.61
CA ILE A 303 -14.43 -4.38 -6.13
C ILE A 303 -13.22 -4.17 -7.03
N GLY A 304 -12.57 -5.25 -7.47
CA GLY A 304 -11.45 -5.16 -8.39
C GLY A 304 -11.20 -6.44 -9.17
N VAL A 305 -10.25 -6.33 -10.10
CA VAL A 305 -9.77 -7.42 -10.95
C VAL A 305 -8.24 -7.46 -10.88
N GLU A 306 -7.67 -8.66 -10.95
CA GLU A 306 -6.21 -8.85 -10.92
C GLU A 306 -5.59 -8.75 -12.33
N VAL A 307 -4.38 -8.19 -12.40
CA VAL A 307 -3.50 -8.35 -13.56
C VAL A 307 -2.83 -9.71 -13.43
N ILE A 308 -3.09 -10.61 -14.38
CA ILE A 308 -2.51 -11.94 -14.38
C ILE A 308 -1.03 -11.84 -14.74
N VAL A 309 -0.15 -12.13 -13.78
CA VAL A 309 1.31 -12.19 -13.97
C VAL A 309 1.81 -13.53 -13.44
N GLN A 310 2.75 -14.17 -14.16
CA GLN A 310 3.46 -15.34 -13.62
C GLN A 310 4.47 -14.86 -12.57
N TRP A 311 4.20 -15.16 -11.30
CA TRP A 311 5.01 -14.71 -10.17
C TRP A 311 6.32 -15.51 -10.05
N GLY A 312 7.43 -14.85 -9.72
CA GLY A 312 8.79 -15.42 -9.76
C GLY A 312 9.60 -15.11 -11.02
N GLU A 313 9.04 -14.37 -11.97
CA GLU A 313 9.75 -13.81 -13.14
C GLU A 313 9.86 -12.27 -13.07
N GLU A 314 9.79 -11.67 -11.88
CA GLU A 314 9.76 -10.20 -11.68
C GLU A 314 10.94 -9.48 -12.33
N GLU A 315 12.15 -10.05 -12.27
CA GLU A 315 13.33 -9.51 -12.96
C GLU A 315 13.22 -9.58 -14.49
N LYS A 316 12.52 -10.59 -15.03
CA LYS A 316 12.23 -10.71 -16.47
C LYS A 316 11.08 -9.79 -16.89
N ALA A 317 10.09 -9.61 -16.01
CA ALA A 317 8.97 -8.67 -16.16
C ALA A 317 9.37 -7.22 -15.83
N GLY A 318 10.61 -7.00 -15.39
CA GLY A 318 11.22 -5.68 -15.21
C GLY A 318 10.78 -4.90 -13.97
N ALA A 319 10.16 -5.51 -12.96
CA ALA A 319 9.77 -4.78 -11.76
C ALA A 319 10.76 -4.96 -10.60
N LEU A 320 11.00 -3.89 -9.83
CA LEU A 320 12.01 -3.85 -8.77
C LEU A 320 11.49 -3.14 -7.51
N VAL A 321 12.02 -3.52 -6.35
CA VAL A 321 11.69 -2.93 -5.04
C VAL A 321 12.88 -2.13 -4.52
N LYS A 322 12.64 -0.91 -4.02
CA LYS A 322 13.70 -0.14 -3.38
C LYS A 322 14.13 -0.79 -2.07
N GLY A 323 15.42 -1.06 -1.91
CA GLY A 323 15.98 -1.43 -0.60
C GLY A 323 15.70 -0.34 0.43
N ILE A 324 15.06 -0.70 1.54
CA ILE A 324 14.94 0.18 2.71
C ILE A 324 16.35 0.21 3.34
N LYS A 325 17.14 1.23 2.98
CA LYS A 325 18.39 1.54 3.67
C LYS A 325 18.12 2.23 4.99
#